data_AF-A0A9W6ZN24-F1
#
_entry.id   AF-A0A9W6ZN24-F1
#
_cell.length_a   1.000
_cell.length_b   1.000
_cell.length_c   1.000
_cell.angle_alpha   90.00
_cell.angle_beta   90.00
_cell.angle_gamma   90.00
#
_symmetry.space_group_name_H-M   'P 1'
#
loop_
_entity.id
_entity.type
_entity.pdbx_description
1 polymer ?
#
loop_
_entity_poly.entity_id
_entity_poly.type
_entity_poly.pdbx_seq_one_letter_code
_entity_poly.pdbx_strand_id
1 'polypeptide(L)'
;MDIVSDIAIDPPENPLDTNDDLKRELAFYKVAEEAVNVGKQHFKSTNMKFTRPMDFFAEMVKSDEQMAKIKDRLIFESKKMQAFEQRKANKEQIGREKEKRDAKLKMKAREKRDNLDKVDEWKKDAANNRGSLNDNDDKDRMDKFGINRKRDRADKKFGFGGKTGKFKKTDKKSMNDMSSFNPRGNFSAGMKSSKKAGGNAGAGSGKRQGKRARDSQRSRG
;
A
#
# COMPACT_ATOMS: atom_id res chain seq x y z
N MET A 1 -11.81 -38.85 38.25
CA MET A 1 -10.69 -38.29 39.03
C MET A 1 -11.09 -36.85 39.21
N ASP A 2 -11.51 -36.54 40.42
CA ASP A 2 -12.35 -35.38 40.64
C ASP A 2 -11.50 -34.41 41.46
N ILE A 3 -11.27 -33.23 40.88
CA ILE A 3 -10.44 -32.20 41.46
C ILE A 3 -11.38 -31.06 41.81
N VAL A 4 -11.42 -30.73 43.09
CA VAL A 4 -12.15 -29.58 43.60
C VAL A 4 -11.16 -28.41 43.61
N SER A 5 -11.49 -27.34 42.91
CA SER A 5 -10.75 -26.08 42.98
C SER A 5 -11.04 -25.39 44.31
N ASP A 6 -10.02 -24.80 44.93
CA ASP A 6 -10.20 -24.01 46.14
C ASP A 6 -10.74 -22.60 45.82
N ILE A 7 -10.66 -22.16 44.55
CA ILE A 7 -11.28 -20.93 44.10
C ILE A 7 -12.82 -21.08 44.06
N ALA A 8 -13.50 -20.26 44.86
CA ALA A 8 -14.94 -20.10 44.80
C ALA A 8 -15.35 -19.31 43.55
N ILE A 9 -16.34 -19.82 42.82
CA ILE A 9 -16.92 -19.15 41.64
C ILE A 9 -17.58 -17.82 42.05
N ASP A 10 -18.27 -17.81 43.19
CA ASP A 10 -18.98 -16.65 43.71
C ASP A 10 -18.55 -16.39 45.17
N PRO A 11 -17.46 -15.63 45.39
CA PRO A 11 -16.96 -15.38 46.73
C PRO A 11 -17.91 -14.45 47.49
N PRO A 12 -18.21 -14.73 48.77
CA PRO A 12 -19.21 -13.97 49.54
C PRO A 12 -18.83 -12.49 49.75
N GLU A 13 -17.54 -12.15 49.66
CA GLU A 13 -17.04 -10.78 49.81
C GLU A 13 -17.22 -9.92 48.55
N ASN A 14 -17.32 -10.53 47.37
CA ASN A 14 -17.51 -9.85 46.09
C ASN A 14 -18.38 -10.72 45.18
N PRO A 15 -19.70 -10.71 45.41
CA PRO A 15 -20.61 -11.53 44.62
C PRO A 15 -20.58 -11.07 43.16
N LEU A 16 -20.52 -12.04 42.25
CA LEU A 16 -20.62 -11.78 40.82
C LEU A 16 -22.04 -11.33 40.49
N ASP A 17 -22.15 -10.25 39.71
CA ASP A 17 -23.44 -9.85 39.15
C ASP A 17 -23.92 -10.94 38.18
N THR A 18 -25.09 -11.51 38.47
CA THR A 18 -25.73 -12.55 37.66
C THR A 18 -26.02 -12.11 36.23
N ASN A 19 -26.10 -10.81 35.97
CA ASN A 19 -26.37 -10.26 34.64
C ASN A 19 -25.08 -9.98 33.83
N ASP A 20 -23.91 -10.01 34.47
CA ASP A 20 -22.62 -9.80 33.80
C ASP A 20 -21.99 -11.14 33.39
N ASP A 21 -22.42 -11.62 32.21
CA ASP A 21 -22.00 -12.90 31.67
C ASP A 21 -20.49 -12.98 31.41
N LEU A 22 -19.86 -11.88 31.01
CA LEU A 22 -18.42 -11.86 30.74
C LEU A 22 -17.58 -12.13 31.99
N LYS A 23 -17.96 -11.52 33.12
CA LYS A 23 -17.26 -11.77 34.40
C LYS A 23 -17.52 -13.18 34.91
N ARG A 24 -18.74 -13.68 34.74
CA ARG A 24 -19.10 -15.05 35.13
C ARG A 24 -18.34 -16.10 34.32
N GLU A 25 -18.29 -15.97 33.00
CA GLU A 25 -17.52 -16.87 32.13
C GLU A 25 -16.02 -16.84 32.47
N LEU A 26 -15.49 -15.68 32.80
CA LEU A 26 -14.10 -15.54 33.25
C LEU A 26 -13.83 -16.22 34.61
N ALA A 27 -14.81 -16.21 35.52
CA ALA A 27 -14.71 -16.94 36.79
C ALA A 27 -14.73 -18.47 36.56
N PHE A 28 -15.65 -18.97 35.73
CA PHE A 28 -15.69 -20.40 35.35
C PHE A 28 -14.38 -20.84 34.68
N TYR A 29 -13.84 -20.01 33.79
CA TYR A 29 -12.57 -20.27 33.14
C TYR A 29 -11.42 -20.42 34.14
N LYS A 30 -11.31 -19.51 35.12
CA LYS A 30 -10.24 -19.55 36.14
C LYS A 30 -10.32 -20.80 37.01
N VAL A 31 -11.52 -21.17 37.44
CA VAL A 31 -11.76 -22.38 38.23
C VAL A 31 -11.35 -23.63 37.45
N ALA A 32 -11.74 -23.72 36.18
CA ALA A 32 -11.35 -24.81 35.31
C ALA A 32 -9.82 -24.85 35.08
N GLU A 33 -9.18 -23.69 34.87
CA GLU A 33 -7.74 -23.59 34.67
C GLU A 33 -6.94 -24.06 35.90
N GLU A 34 -7.35 -23.67 37.10
CA GLU A 34 -6.73 -24.11 38.35
C GLU A 34 -6.84 -25.63 38.52
N ALA A 35 -8.05 -26.18 38.38
CA ALA A 35 -8.29 -27.61 38.51
C ALA A 35 -7.45 -28.43 37.50
N VAL A 36 -7.31 -27.93 36.27
CA VAL A 36 -6.44 -28.54 35.24
C VAL A 36 -4.97 -28.49 35.67
N ASN A 37 -4.50 -27.40 36.28
CA ASN A 37 -3.13 -27.28 36.74
C ASN A 37 -2.82 -28.23 37.90
N VAL A 38 -3.74 -28.36 38.87
CA VAL A 38 -3.64 -29.35 39.96
C VAL A 38 -3.59 -30.77 39.39
N GLY A 39 -4.46 -31.09 38.43
CA GLY A 39 -4.48 -32.39 37.77
C GLY A 39 -3.19 -32.70 37.02
N LYS A 40 -2.63 -31.71 36.31
CA LYS A 40 -1.33 -31.85 35.64
C LYS A 40 -0.20 -32.13 36.62
N GLN A 41 -0.20 -31.53 37.80
CA GLN A 41 0.80 -31.81 38.84
C GLN A 41 0.67 -33.25 39.34
N HIS A 42 -0.55 -33.71 39.57
CA HIS A 42 -0.80 -35.10 39.97
C HIS A 42 -0.30 -36.09 38.90
N PHE A 43 -0.66 -35.91 37.63
CA PHE A 43 -0.18 -36.80 36.55
C PHE A 43 1.34 -36.82 36.40
N LYS A 44 2.01 -35.68 36.66
CA LYS A 44 3.48 -35.63 36.69
C LYS A 44 4.06 -36.46 37.84
N SER A 45 3.48 -36.37 39.04
CA SER A 45 3.93 -37.16 40.21
C SER A 45 3.76 -38.66 40.01
N THR A 46 2.70 -39.08 39.31
CA THR A 46 2.42 -40.49 39.00
C THR A 46 3.05 -40.97 37.69
N ASN A 47 3.86 -40.13 37.03
CA ASN A 47 4.52 -40.41 35.76
C ASN A 47 3.57 -40.87 34.62
N MET A 48 2.34 -40.32 34.59
CA MET A 48 1.35 -40.62 33.55
C MET A 48 1.42 -39.59 32.42
N LYS A 49 1.37 -40.06 31.16
CA LYS A 49 1.32 -39.19 29.97
C LYS A 49 -0.09 -38.61 29.81
N PHE A 50 -0.22 -37.28 29.86
CA PHE A 50 -1.51 -36.60 29.70
C PHE A 50 -1.64 -35.81 28.39
N THR A 51 -0.54 -35.52 27.69
CA THR A 51 -0.57 -34.73 26.44
C THR A 51 -0.94 -35.62 25.26
N ARG A 52 -1.92 -35.22 24.46
CA ARG A 52 -2.27 -35.90 23.21
C ARG A 52 -1.13 -35.77 22.20
N PRO A 53 -0.54 -36.88 21.70
CA PRO A 53 0.45 -36.82 20.62
C PRO A 53 -0.17 -36.31 19.31
N MET A 54 0.62 -35.56 18.53
CA MET A 54 0.15 -35.00 17.25
C MET A 54 -0.17 -36.05 16.19
N ASP A 55 0.49 -37.22 16.28
CA ASP A 55 0.38 -38.32 15.32
C ASP A 55 -0.67 -39.38 15.74
N PHE A 56 -1.43 -39.10 16.80
CA PHE A 56 -2.49 -39.99 17.27
C PHE A 56 -3.85 -39.56 16.69
N PHE A 57 -4.21 -40.16 15.56
CA PHE A 57 -5.48 -39.93 14.85
C PHE A 57 -6.56 -40.89 15.38
N ALA A 58 -7.30 -40.44 16.38
CA ALA A 58 -8.51 -41.08 16.87
C ALA A 58 -9.73 -40.19 16.58
N GLU A 59 -10.93 -40.76 16.60
CA GLU A 59 -12.17 -40.00 16.43
C GLU A 59 -12.30 -38.91 17.52
N MET A 60 -12.64 -37.69 17.11
CA MET A 60 -12.82 -36.53 17.97
C MET A 60 -14.30 -36.23 18.16
N VAL A 61 -14.65 -35.54 19.26
CA VAL A 61 -16.05 -35.15 19.57
C VAL A 61 -16.73 -34.35 18.45
N LYS A 62 -15.95 -33.58 17.67
CA LYS A 62 -16.43 -32.81 16.51
C LYS A 62 -15.74 -33.30 15.26
N SER A 63 -16.50 -33.39 14.16
CA SER A 63 -15.95 -33.77 12.86
C SER A 63 -15.04 -32.68 12.27
N ASP A 64 -14.07 -33.10 11.46
CA ASP A 64 -13.14 -32.19 10.78
C ASP A 64 -13.89 -31.21 9.86
N GLU A 65 -14.98 -31.66 9.23
CA GLU A 65 -15.84 -30.79 8.41
C GLU A 65 -16.47 -29.66 9.22
N GLN A 66 -16.90 -29.95 10.46
CA GLN A 66 -17.46 -28.94 11.35
C GLN A 66 -16.38 -27.94 11.79
N MET A 67 -15.18 -28.43 12.11
CA MET A 67 -14.05 -27.58 12.50
C MET A 67 -13.54 -26.72 11.34
N ALA A 68 -13.57 -27.23 10.11
CA ALA A 68 -13.26 -26.46 8.90
C ALA A 68 -14.24 -25.27 8.75
N LYS A 69 -15.55 -25.50 8.92
CA LYS A 69 -16.55 -24.43 8.88
C LYS A 69 -16.33 -23.36 9.96
N ILE A 70 -15.97 -23.77 11.18
CA ILE A 70 -15.66 -22.82 12.27
C ILE A 70 -14.41 -21.99 11.91
N LYS A 71 -13.36 -22.65 11.41
CA LYS A 71 -12.14 -21.98 10.98
C LYS A 71 -12.39 -20.97 9.86
N ASP A 72 -13.20 -21.33 8.87
CA ASP A 72 -13.56 -20.43 7.77
C ASP A 72 -14.30 -19.19 8.26
N ARG A 73 -15.20 -19.33 9.24
CA ARG A 73 -15.88 -18.17 9.87
C ARG A 73 -14.90 -17.24 10.59
N LEU A 74 -13.97 -17.79 11.38
CA LEU A 74 -12.95 -17.00 12.07
C LEU A 74 -12.02 -16.26 11.09
N ILE A 75 -11.63 -16.93 10.00
CA ILE A 75 -10.84 -16.31 8.93
C ILE A 75 -11.64 -15.21 8.23
N PHE A 76 -12.94 -15.41 8.02
CA PHE A 76 -13.80 -14.40 7.41
C PHE A 76 -13.94 -13.16 8.29
N GLU A 77 -14.16 -13.32 9.59
CA GLU A 77 -14.29 -12.22 10.55
C GLU A 77 -12.99 -11.43 10.69
N SER A 78 -11.85 -12.11 10.83
CA SER A 78 -10.54 -11.44 10.89
C SER A 78 -10.23 -10.66 9.61
N LYS A 79 -10.51 -11.23 8.43
CA LYS A 79 -10.36 -10.52 7.15
C LYS A 79 -11.30 -9.31 7.04
N LYS A 80 -12.52 -9.41 7.56
CA LYS A 80 -13.49 -8.29 7.58
C LYS A 80 -12.97 -7.15 8.45
N MET A 81 -12.43 -7.44 9.64
CA MET A 81 -11.82 -6.45 10.53
C MET A 81 -10.61 -5.78 9.88
N GLN A 82 -9.68 -6.57 9.33
CA GLN A 82 -8.50 -6.05 8.63
C GLN A 82 -8.88 -5.17 7.44
N ALA A 83 -9.88 -5.56 6.65
CA ALA A 83 -10.34 -4.75 5.53
C ALA A 83 -10.95 -3.41 6.00
N PHE A 84 -11.63 -3.39 7.14
CA PHE A 84 -12.17 -2.15 7.73
C PHE A 84 -11.03 -1.23 8.22
N GLU A 85 -10.06 -1.78 8.93
CA GLU A 85 -8.88 -1.04 9.41
C GLU A 85 -8.07 -0.47 8.25
N GLN A 86 -7.83 -1.26 7.21
CA GLN A 86 -7.16 -0.80 5.99
C GLN A 86 -7.92 0.34 5.31
N ARG A 87 -9.26 0.27 5.22
CA ARG A 87 -10.07 1.36 4.66
C ARG A 87 -9.95 2.64 5.49
N LYS A 88 -9.96 2.52 6.82
CA LYS A 88 -9.77 3.67 7.73
C LYS A 88 -8.39 4.29 7.54
N ALA A 89 -7.34 3.47 7.54
CA ALA A 89 -5.97 3.91 7.34
C ALA A 89 -5.76 4.58 5.97
N ASN A 90 -6.33 4.03 4.90
CA ASN A 90 -6.26 4.61 3.56
C ASN A 90 -6.96 5.98 3.50
N LYS A 91 -8.11 6.13 4.16
CA LYS A 91 -8.83 7.41 4.24
C LYS A 91 -8.00 8.48 4.95
N GLU A 92 -7.38 8.13 6.07
CA GLU A 92 -6.48 9.01 6.82
C GLU A 92 -5.21 9.35 6.01
N GLN A 93 -4.66 8.39 5.28
CA GLN A 93 -3.52 8.62 4.40
C GLN A 93 -3.84 9.61 3.29
N ILE A 94 -5.00 9.47 2.62
CA ILE A 94 -5.45 10.41 1.58
C ILE A 94 -5.58 11.83 2.14
N GLY A 95 -6.14 11.98 3.34
CA GLY A 95 -6.22 13.28 4.02
C GLY A 95 -4.84 13.91 4.25
N ARG A 96 -3.93 13.14 4.84
CA ARG A 96 -2.54 13.59 5.09
C ARG A 96 -1.77 13.90 3.81
N GLU A 97 -1.98 13.15 2.74
CA GLU A 97 -1.34 13.41 1.45
C GLU A 97 -1.81 14.73 0.83
N LYS A 98 -3.11 15.05 0.96
CA LYS A 98 -3.67 16.33 0.54
C LYS A 98 -3.04 17.49 1.33
N GLU A 99 -2.99 17.38 2.65
CA GLU A 99 -2.37 18.39 3.52
C GLU A 99 -0.89 18.61 3.18
N LYS A 100 -0.13 17.53 2.99
CA LYS A 100 1.28 17.60 2.55
C LYS A 100 1.43 18.31 1.21
N ARG A 101 0.53 18.04 0.27
CA ARG A 101 0.53 18.70 -1.05
C ARG A 101 0.28 20.20 -0.92
N ASP A 102 -0.71 20.59 -0.12
CA ASP A 102 -1.08 21.98 0.09
C ASP A 102 0.02 22.74 0.85
N ALA A 103 0.61 22.13 1.88
CA ALA A 103 1.76 22.67 2.60
C ALA A 103 2.97 22.89 1.66
N LYS A 104 3.26 21.93 0.77
CA LYS A 104 4.34 22.06 -0.22
C LYS A 104 4.07 23.20 -1.21
N LEU A 105 2.81 23.40 -1.62
CA LEU A 105 2.44 24.51 -2.49
C LEU A 105 2.62 25.85 -1.76
N LYS A 106 2.19 25.95 -0.50
CA LYS A 106 2.35 27.14 0.35
C LYS A 106 3.82 27.48 0.59
N MET A 107 4.66 26.49 0.90
CA MET A 107 6.11 26.66 1.04
C MET A 107 6.73 27.19 -0.24
N LYS A 108 6.41 26.61 -1.41
CA LYS A 108 6.90 27.12 -2.69
C LYS A 108 6.44 28.54 -3.01
N ALA A 109 5.21 28.90 -2.65
CA ALA A 109 4.71 30.25 -2.85
C ALA A 109 5.45 31.24 -1.94
N ARG A 110 5.71 30.87 -0.69
CA ARG A 110 6.52 31.64 0.25
C ARG A 110 7.95 31.81 -0.25
N GLU A 111 8.63 30.73 -0.65
CA GLU A 111 9.97 30.77 -1.23
C GLU A 111 10.05 31.71 -2.44
N LYS A 112 9.04 31.71 -3.32
CA LYS A 112 8.99 32.64 -4.46
C LYS A 112 8.87 34.09 -4.01
N ARG A 113 8.03 34.38 -3.01
CA ARG A 113 7.87 35.72 -2.46
C ARG A 113 9.17 36.18 -1.79
N ASP A 114 9.73 35.36 -0.90
CA ASP A 114 10.99 35.65 -0.20
C ASP A 114 12.13 35.89 -1.20
N ASN A 115 12.17 35.16 -2.33
CA ASN A 115 13.16 35.39 -3.39
C ASN A 115 12.93 36.70 -4.16
N LEU A 116 11.68 37.08 -4.42
CA LEU A 116 11.36 38.37 -5.05
C LEU A 116 11.71 39.52 -4.12
N ASP A 117 11.39 39.41 -2.83
CA ASP A 117 11.73 40.41 -1.82
C ASP A 117 13.26 40.60 -1.74
N LYS A 118 14.04 39.52 -1.72
CA LYS A 118 15.53 39.58 -1.80
C LYS A 118 16.06 40.21 -3.08
N VAL A 119 15.42 39.95 -4.23
CA VAL A 119 15.82 40.57 -5.50
C VAL A 119 15.52 42.07 -5.48
N ASP A 120 14.41 42.48 -4.88
CA ASP A 120 14.05 43.90 -4.78
C ASP A 120 14.89 44.64 -3.73
N GLU A 121 15.26 43.98 -2.62
CA GLU A 121 16.30 44.46 -1.69
C GLU A 121 17.64 44.64 -2.41
N TRP A 122 18.11 43.61 -3.14
CA TRP A 122 19.35 43.71 -3.92
C TRP A 122 19.30 44.84 -4.96
N LYS A 123 18.17 45.03 -5.65
CA LYS A 123 18.00 46.16 -6.59
C LYS A 123 18.07 47.51 -5.88
N LYS A 124 17.46 47.65 -4.70
CA LYS A 124 17.52 48.89 -3.90
C LYS A 124 18.94 49.15 -3.41
N ASP A 125 19.62 48.14 -2.88
CA ASP A 125 21.01 48.24 -2.45
C ASP A 125 21.94 48.56 -3.61
N ALA A 126 21.75 47.91 -4.77
CA ALA A 126 22.50 48.21 -5.99
C ALA A 126 22.21 49.62 -6.50
N ALA A 127 20.97 50.11 -6.42
CA ALA A 127 20.63 51.49 -6.77
C ALA A 127 21.27 52.51 -5.81
N ASN A 128 21.28 52.21 -4.51
CA ASN A 128 21.94 53.03 -3.49
C ASN A 128 23.48 53.01 -3.65
N ASN A 129 24.07 51.89 -4.09
CA ASN A 129 25.50 51.74 -4.38
C ASN A 129 25.91 52.19 -5.80
N ARG A 130 24.98 52.49 -6.71
CA ARG A 130 25.26 53.03 -8.06
C ARG A 130 25.81 54.45 -8.05
N GLY A 131 25.84 55.11 -6.89
CA GLY A 131 26.65 56.32 -6.68
C GLY A 131 28.16 56.07 -6.63
N SER A 132 28.64 54.80 -6.60
CA SER A 132 30.05 54.48 -6.33
C SER A 132 30.73 53.48 -7.29
N LEU A 133 30.05 52.88 -8.28
CA LEU A 133 30.70 51.91 -9.19
C LEU A 133 30.30 52.13 -10.66
N ASN A 134 31.33 52.35 -11.50
CA ASN A 134 31.26 52.59 -12.96
C ASN A 134 30.45 51.54 -13.73
N ASP A 135 29.46 52.02 -14.49
CA ASP A 135 28.49 51.25 -15.29
C ASP A 135 28.98 51.03 -16.73
N ASN A 136 30.06 50.25 -16.94
CA ASN A 136 30.51 49.91 -18.31
C ASN A 136 31.00 48.46 -18.54
N ASP A 137 31.21 47.61 -17.52
CA ASP A 137 31.90 46.32 -17.73
C ASP A 137 31.00 45.07 -17.81
N ASP A 138 29.71 45.14 -17.47
CA ASP A 138 28.87 43.93 -17.35
C ASP A 138 28.01 43.59 -18.58
N LYS A 139 27.88 44.50 -19.55
CA LYS A 139 27.19 44.20 -20.81
C LYS A 139 28.01 43.33 -21.78
N ASP A 140 29.34 43.37 -21.68
CA ASP A 140 30.24 42.64 -22.58
C ASP A 140 30.49 41.18 -22.15
N ARG A 141 30.09 40.78 -20.94
CA ARG A 141 30.28 39.40 -20.45
C ARG A 141 29.16 38.42 -20.82
N MET A 142 27.94 38.89 -21.09
CA MET A 142 26.83 38.01 -21.48
C MET A 142 26.85 37.57 -22.95
N ASP A 143 27.52 38.30 -23.84
CA ASP A 143 27.51 38.00 -25.28
C ASP A 143 28.54 36.92 -25.70
N LYS A 144 29.41 36.49 -24.78
CA LYS A 144 30.43 35.45 -25.02
C LYS A 144 29.91 34.00 -24.96
N PHE A 145 28.67 33.78 -24.52
CA PHE A 145 28.02 32.46 -24.55
C PHE A 145 26.84 32.46 -25.52
N GLY A 146 27.11 32.82 -26.77
CA GLY A 146 26.12 32.81 -27.85
C GLY A 146 25.42 31.45 -27.99
N ILE A 147 24.09 31.48 -28.00
CA ILE A 147 23.22 30.34 -28.29
C ILE A 147 23.69 29.69 -29.60
N ASN A 148 23.99 28.40 -29.56
CA ASN A 148 24.43 27.64 -30.73
C ASN A 148 23.30 27.61 -31.78
N ARG A 149 23.34 28.56 -32.73
CA ARG A 149 22.32 28.76 -33.77
C ARG A 149 22.07 27.50 -34.61
N LYS A 150 23.05 26.58 -34.72
CA LYS A 150 22.85 25.28 -35.37
C LYS A 150 21.88 24.40 -34.58
N ARG A 151 21.99 24.36 -33.24
CA ARG A 151 21.08 23.60 -32.38
C ARG A 151 19.68 24.22 -32.37
N ASP A 152 19.58 25.54 -32.29
CA ASP A 152 18.28 26.23 -32.29
C ASP A 152 17.50 26.04 -33.61
N ARG A 153 18.19 26.01 -34.76
CA ARG A 153 17.58 25.66 -36.05
C ARG A 153 17.19 24.19 -36.15
N ALA A 154 18.00 23.28 -35.58
CA ALA A 154 17.68 21.86 -35.55
C ALA A 154 16.47 21.58 -34.64
N ASP A 155 16.37 22.23 -33.49
CA ASP A 155 15.25 22.09 -32.56
C ASP A 155 13.96 22.65 -33.15
N LYS A 156 14.03 23.76 -33.92
CA LYS A 156 12.88 24.29 -34.68
C LYS A 156 12.43 23.36 -35.80
N LYS A 157 13.36 22.68 -36.48
CA LYS A 157 13.05 21.82 -37.64
C LYS A 157 12.63 20.40 -37.25
N PHE A 158 13.24 19.83 -36.23
CA PHE A 158 13.08 18.41 -35.85
C PHE A 158 12.55 18.20 -34.43
N GLY A 159 12.31 19.26 -33.66
CA GLY A 159 11.97 19.20 -32.25
C GLY A 159 13.20 18.95 -31.36
N PHE A 160 13.06 19.18 -30.06
CA PHE A 160 14.17 19.06 -29.11
C PHE A 160 14.66 17.61 -29.04
N GLY A 161 15.87 17.35 -29.55
CA GLY A 161 16.46 16.03 -29.77
C GLY A 161 16.90 15.28 -28.50
N GLY A 162 15.99 15.11 -27.53
CA GLY A 162 16.18 14.28 -26.34
C GLY A 162 15.30 13.02 -26.36
N LYS A 163 15.72 11.96 -25.67
CA LYS A 163 14.91 10.74 -25.47
C LYS A 163 13.51 11.13 -24.95
N THR A 164 12.50 11.07 -25.81
CA THR A 164 11.07 11.10 -25.45
C THR A 164 10.67 9.77 -24.82
N GLY A 165 11.44 9.29 -23.85
CA GLY A 165 11.26 8.03 -23.12
C GLY A 165 10.08 8.02 -22.14
N LYS A 166 9.08 8.86 -22.36
CA LYS A 166 7.78 8.79 -21.70
C LYS A 166 6.72 8.78 -22.78
N PHE A 167 6.55 7.62 -23.43
CA PHE A 167 5.57 7.39 -24.50
C PHE A 167 4.10 7.54 -24.07
N LYS A 168 3.82 7.98 -22.84
CA LYS A 168 2.48 8.35 -22.37
C LYS A 168 2.62 9.43 -21.29
N LYS A 169 2.60 10.71 -21.68
CA LYS A 169 2.18 11.79 -20.78
C LYS A 169 0.76 12.16 -21.18
N THR A 170 -0.15 12.17 -20.22
CA THR A 170 -1.49 12.71 -20.40
C THR A 170 -1.37 14.24 -20.50
N ASP A 171 -1.69 14.79 -21.67
CA ASP A 171 -1.82 16.24 -21.84
C ASP A 171 -3.26 16.65 -21.51
N LYS A 172 -3.50 17.92 -21.16
CA LYS A 172 -4.85 18.44 -20.87
C LYS A 172 -5.87 18.12 -21.98
N LYS A 173 -5.40 18.01 -23.23
CA LYS A 173 -6.21 17.62 -24.39
C LYS A 173 -6.55 16.14 -24.43
N SER A 174 -5.70 15.27 -23.87
CA SER A 174 -5.90 13.80 -23.86
C SER A 174 -6.66 13.29 -22.62
N MET A 175 -6.99 14.15 -21.64
CA MET A 175 -7.76 13.73 -20.46
C MET A 175 -9.26 13.54 -20.77
N ASN A 176 -9.77 14.23 -21.80
CA ASN A 176 -11.19 14.22 -22.18
C ASN A 176 -11.46 13.66 -23.60
N ASP A 177 -10.45 13.15 -24.30
CA ASP A 177 -10.63 12.57 -25.63
C ASP A 177 -11.05 11.10 -25.54
N MET A 178 -12.36 10.86 -25.64
CA MET A 178 -12.97 9.52 -25.66
C MET A 178 -13.24 9.01 -27.09
N SER A 179 -12.77 9.69 -28.13
CA SER A 179 -13.04 9.35 -29.53
C SER A 179 -12.51 7.97 -29.96
N SER A 180 -11.53 7.44 -29.21
CA SER A 180 -10.94 6.11 -29.42
C SER A 180 -11.60 5.01 -28.57
N PHE A 181 -12.59 5.35 -27.74
CA PHE A 181 -13.34 4.39 -26.92
C PHE A 181 -14.58 3.90 -27.67
N ASN A 182 -14.50 2.71 -28.29
CA ASN A 182 -15.65 2.06 -28.92
C ASN A 182 -16.21 0.96 -28.00
N PRO A 183 -17.39 1.14 -27.38
CA PRO A 183 -17.98 0.19 -26.45
C PRO A 183 -18.51 -1.10 -27.12
N ARG A 184 -18.51 -1.16 -28.46
CA ARG A 184 -19.00 -2.32 -29.23
C ARG A 184 -17.92 -3.29 -29.71
N GLY A 185 -16.70 -3.18 -29.18
CA GLY A 185 -15.74 -4.27 -29.19
C GLY A 185 -15.40 -4.85 -30.57
N ASN A 186 -14.71 -4.09 -31.42
CA ASN A 186 -13.95 -4.66 -32.53
C ASN A 186 -12.56 -3.99 -32.59
N PHE A 187 -11.57 -4.62 -31.94
CA PHE A 187 -10.16 -4.22 -32.03
C PHE A 187 -9.61 -4.65 -33.40
N SER A 188 -9.74 -3.80 -34.43
CA SER A 188 -9.11 -4.02 -35.75
C SER A 188 -7.65 -3.54 -35.78
N ALA A 189 -6.89 -3.82 -34.73
CA ALA A 189 -5.46 -3.56 -34.68
C ALA A 189 -4.75 -4.64 -33.85
N GLY A 190 -4.46 -5.77 -34.51
CA GLY A 190 -3.32 -6.60 -34.14
C GLY A 190 -3.55 -7.90 -33.36
N MET A 191 -4.74 -8.50 -33.38
CA MET A 191 -4.94 -9.86 -32.84
C MET A 191 -5.39 -10.81 -33.96
N LYS A 192 -4.47 -11.66 -34.44
CA LYS A 192 -4.82 -12.80 -35.31
C LYS A 192 -5.74 -13.73 -34.52
N SER A 193 -6.96 -13.91 -34.99
CA SER A 193 -7.95 -14.82 -34.41
C SER A 193 -7.43 -16.26 -34.43
N SER A 194 -7.38 -16.90 -33.25
CA SER A 194 -7.17 -18.33 -33.11
C SER A 194 -8.38 -19.09 -33.64
N LYS A 195 -8.27 -19.66 -34.84
CA LYS A 195 -9.20 -20.70 -35.30
C LYS A 195 -8.78 -22.01 -34.62
N LYS A 196 -9.61 -22.48 -33.71
CA LYS A 196 -9.51 -23.77 -33.03
C LYS A 196 -9.71 -24.88 -34.07
N ALA A 197 -8.63 -25.56 -34.43
CA ALA A 197 -8.64 -26.84 -35.13
C ALA A 197 -7.60 -27.74 -34.44
N GLY A 198 -7.99 -28.98 -34.15
CA GLY A 198 -7.22 -29.93 -33.35
C GLY A 198 -5.85 -30.25 -33.93
N GLY A 199 -4.95 -30.68 -33.04
CA GLY A 199 -3.62 -31.16 -33.42
C GLY A 199 -2.68 -31.20 -32.24
N ASN A 200 -2.50 -32.39 -31.67
CA ASN A 200 -1.48 -32.71 -30.68
C ASN A 200 -0.08 -32.55 -31.28
N ALA A 201 0.82 -31.77 -30.64
CA ALA A 201 2.27 -31.84 -30.89
C ALA A 201 3.09 -31.16 -29.76
N GLY A 202 3.81 -32.01 -29.01
CA GLY A 202 5.22 -31.87 -28.58
C GLY A 202 5.86 -30.50 -28.25
N ALA A 203 6.29 -30.41 -27.00
CA ALA A 203 7.54 -29.81 -26.49
C ALA A 203 8.14 -28.55 -27.15
N GLY A 204 8.28 -27.47 -26.36
CA GLY A 204 9.20 -26.37 -26.69
C GLY A 204 9.16 -25.19 -25.72
N SER A 205 10.14 -25.15 -24.81
CA SER A 205 10.80 -23.96 -24.24
C SER A 205 10.01 -22.63 -24.18
N GLY A 206 9.74 -22.17 -22.97
CA GLY A 206 8.99 -20.94 -22.67
C GLY A 206 9.51 -19.69 -23.38
N LYS A 207 8.85 -19.29 -24.47
CA LYS A 207 9.04 -17.99 -25.10
C LYS A 207 8.56 -16.88 -24.16
N ARG A 208 9.52 -16.14 -23.60
CA ARG A 208 9.28 -14.89 -22.85
C ARG A 208 8.29 -14.01 -23.62
N GLN A 209 7.26 -13.54 -22.93
CA GLN A 209 6.30 -12.58 -23.48
C GLN A 209 7.02 -11.35 -24.07
N GLY A 210 6.53 -10.86 -25.21
CA GLY A 210 7.13 -9.72 -25.92
C GLY A 210 7.27 -8.48 -25.03
N LYS A 211 8.26 -7.63 -25.32
CA LYS A 211 8.65 -6.46 -24.50
C LYS A 211 7.45 -5.59 -24.07
N ARG A 212 6.50 -5.37 -24.99
CA ARG A 212 5.26 -4.61 -24.73
C ARG A 212 4.32 -5.24 -23.70
N ALA A 213 4.23 -6.58 -23.66
CA ALA A 213 3.37 -7.31 -22.70
C ALA A 213 4.00 -7.35 -21.30
N ARG A 214 5.33 -7.37 -21.22
CA ARG A 214 6.06 -7.29 -19.94
C ARG A 214 5.97 -5.90 -19.31
N ASP A 215 6.02 -4.85 -20.12
CA ASP A 215 5.94 -3.48 -19.62
C ASP A 215 4.51 -3.10 -19.16
N SER A 216 3.46 -3.67 -19.76
CA SER A 216 2.07 -3.42 -19.34
C SER A 216 1.70 -4.06 -18.00
N GLN A 217 2.34 -5.18 -17.64
CA GLN A 217 2.17 -5.80 -16.33
C GLN A 217 2.88 -5.00 -15.22
N ARG A 218 4.00 -4.35 -15.54
CA ARG A 218 4.75 -3.53 -14.57
C ARG A 218 4.07 -2.22 -14.20
N SER A 219 3.21 -1.67 -15.06
CA SER A 219 2.48 -0.43 -14.76
C SER A 219 1.17 -0.63 -13.99
N ARG A 220 0.86 -1.87 -13.61
CA ARG A 220 -0.34 -2.24 -12.83
C ARG A 220 -0.02 -2.57 -11.36
N GLY A 221 1.22 -2.32 -10.93
CA GLY A 221 1.63 -2.33 -9.53
C GLY A 221 1.69 -0.92 -8.96
#